data_AF-A0A967CLY5-F1
#
_entry.id   AF-A0A967CLY5-F1
#
_cell.length_a   1.000
_cell.length_b   1.000
_cell.length_c   1.000
_cell.angle_alpha   90.00
_cell.angle_beta   90.00
_cell.angle_gamma   90.00
#
_symmetry.space_group_name_H-M   'P 1'
#
loop_
_entity.id
_entity.type
_entity.pdbx_description
1 polymer ?
#
loop_
_entity_poly.entity_id
_entity_poly.type
_entity_poly.pdbx_seq_one_letter_code
_entity_poly.pdbx_strand_id
1 'polypeptide(L)'
;MSRTPMSASRTKRWRAPLASVSVFVGLWYGLAYSLDNNFASSDGSALIVPPPHKLFEGLNTRTVERIATATGISVATAFTGLIIAVVLGSALGLFMASARAVERAIWPWLIAVQVTPVIVLTPIIVRIFGPSFAARVFVTVVVAFFPIASNVLFGVRSIPQSWRDLFVLRGASRAVTIRELWIPASLPSFFAG
;
A
#
# COMPACT_ATOMS: atom_id res chain seq x y z
N MET A 1 -40.07 35.76 -10.19
CA MET A 1 -40.18 34.37 -9.70
C MET A 1 -40.38 33.45 -10.90
N SER A 2 -39.34 32.74 -11.34
CA SER A 2 -39.49 31.65 -12.32
C SER A 2 -38.52 30.53 -11.97
N ARG A 3 -39.08 29.36 -11.69
CA ARG A 3 -38.42 28.16 -11.20
C ARG A 3 -37.64 27.49 -12.33
N THR A 4 -36.35 27.26 -12.15
CA THR A 4 -35.54 26.36 -12.99
C THR A 4 -35.94 24.90 -12.71
N PRO A 5 -36.32 24.07 -13.71
CA PRO A 5 -36.58 22.66 -13.48
C PRO A 5 -35.27 21.86 -13.44
N MET A 6 -34.96 21.30 -12.28
CA MET A 6 -34.05 20.16 -12.17
C MET A 6 -34.83 18.88 -12.52
N SER A 7 -34.42 18.14 -13.54
CA SER A 7 -34.52 16.67 -13.63
C SER A 7 -34.30 16.20 -15.07
N ALA A 8 -33.08 15.78 -15.41
CA ALA A 8 -32.82 15.00 -16.62
C ALA A 8 -31.80 13.89 -16.36
N SER A 9 -32.32 12.68 -16.12
CA SER A 9 -31.72 11.37 -16.37
C SER A 9 -30.39 10.98 -15.67
N ARG A 10 -30.49 10.56 -14.39
CA ARG A 10 -29.44 9.79 -13.69
C ARG A 10 -29.08 8.46 -14.38
N THR A 11 -29.98 7.91 -15.21
CA THR A 11 -29.86 6.59 -15.86
C THR A 11 -28.90 6.53 -17.05
N LYS A 12 -28.64 7.65 -17.74
CA LYS A 12 -27.72 7.67 -18.90
C LYS A 12 -26.25 7.54 -18.50
N ARG A 13 -25.90 7.89 -17.24
CA ARG A 13 -24.53 7.89 -16.72
C ARG A 13 -23.95 6.49 -16.45
N TRP A 14 -24.81 5.48 -16.25
CA TRP A 14 -24.39 4.10 -15.94
C TRP A 14 -24.23 3.20 -17.17
N ARG A 15 -24.68 3.63 -18.35
CA ARG A 15 -24.59 2.82 -19.58
C ARG A 15 -23.14 2.62 -20.04
N ALA A 16 -22.31 3.66 -19.96
CA ALA A 16 -20.89 3.59 -20.31
C ALA A 16 -20.07 2.64 -19.41
N PRO A 17 -20.15 2.71 -18.05
CA PRO A 17 -19.41 1.78 -17.20
C PRO A 17 -19.93 0.34 -17.33
N LEU A 18 -21.24 0.12 -17.45
CA LEU A 18 -21.79 -1.22 -17.66
C LEU A 18 -21.31 -1.83 -18.98
N ALA A 19 -21.33 -1.07 -20.08
CA ALA A 19 -20.83 -1.54 -21.37
C ALA A 19 -19.33 -1.90 -21.30
N SER A 20 -18.51 -1.10 -20.61
CA SER A 20 -17.09 -1.40 -20.41
C SER A 20 -16.88 -2.70 -19.63
N VAL A 21 -17.65 -2.93 -18.56
CA VAL A 21 -17.57 -4.17 -17.76
C VAL A 21 -18.01 -5.36 -18.60
N SER A 22 -19.11 -5.24 -19.36
CA SER A 22 -19.58 -6.32 -20.24
C SER A 22 -18.56 -6.66 -21.32
N VAL A 23 -17.91 -5.67 -21.93
CA VAL A 23 -16.83 -5.90 -22.92
C VAL A 23 -15.64 -6.58 -22.26
N PHE A 24 -15.22 -6.13 -21.08
CA PHE A 24 -14.12 -6.76 -20.35
C PHE A 24 -14.42 -8.22 -19.99
N VAL A 25 -15.61 -8.50 -19.45
CA VAL A 25 -16.04 -9.87 -19.12
C VAL A 25 -16.14 -10.71 -20.38
N GLY A 26 -16.71 -10.17 -21.47
CA GLY A 26 -16.78 -10.87 -22.76
C GLY A 26 -15.40 -11.20 -23.32
N LEU A 27 -14.46 -10.26 -23.30
CA LEU A 27 -13.07 -10.47 -23.70
C LEU A 27 -12.36 -11.49 -22.80
N TRP A 28 -12.61 -11.46 -21.49
CA TRP A 28 -12.05 -12.43 -20.54
C TRP A 28 -12.55 -13.84 -20.85
N TYR A 29 -13.85 -14.02 -21.02
CA TYR A 29 -14.44 -15.31 -21.36
C TYR A 29 -13.99 -15.79 -22.74
N GLY A 30 -13.92 -14.88 -23.72
CA GLY A 30 -13.39 -15.20 -25.05
C GLY A 30 -11.93 -15.65 -24.99
N LEU A 31 -11.09 -14.96 -24.23
CA LEU A 31 -9.69 -15.34 -24.02
C LEU A 31 -9.58 -16.66 -23.25
N ALA A 32 -10.34 -16.84 -22.18
CA ALA A 32 -10.32 -18.05 -21.36
C ALA A 32 -10.66 -19.29 -22.18
N TYR A 33 -11.74 -19.26 -22.97
CA TYR A 33 -12.12 -20.37 -23.83
C TYR A 33 -11.23 -20.53 -25.07
N SER A 34 -10.70 -19.43 -25.62
CA SER A 34 -9.73 -19.49 -26.72
C SER A 34 -8.38 -20.08 -26.27
N LEU A 35 -7.98 -19.89 -25.02
CA LEU A 35 -6.77 -20.47 -24.45
C LEU A 35 -7.00 -21.91 -23.99
N ASP A 36 -8.18 -22.25 -23.46
CA ASP A 36 -8.56 -23.63 -23.12
C ASP A 36 -8.45 -24.55 -24.35
N ASN A 37 -8.89 -24.06 -25.52
CA ASN A 37 -8.81 -24.82 -26.78
C ASN A 37 -7.37 -24.93 -27.37
N ASN A 38 -6.42 -24.08 -26.97
CA ASN A 38 -5.07 -24.03 -27.56
C ASN A 38 -3.94 -24.45 -26.60
N PHE A 39 -4.17 -24.40 -25.28
CA PHE A 39 -3.16 -24.61 -24.25
C PHE A 39 -3.62 -25.52 -23.11
N ALA A 40 -4.76 -26.21 -23.24
CA ALA A 40 -5.11 -27.28 -22.30
C ALA A 40 -4.07 -28.40 -22.40
N SER A 41 -3.18 -28.46 -21.41
CA SER A 41 -2.33 -29.62 -21.17
C SER A 41 -3.25 -30.84 -21.02
N SER A 42 -2.98 -31.90 -21.79
CA SER A 42 -3.72 -33.17 -21.82
C SER A 42 -3.78 -33.93 -20.48
N ASP A 43 -3.31 -33.33 -19.38
CA ASP A 43 -3.04 -33.94 -18.08
C ASP A 43 -3.85 -33.28 -16.93
N GLY A 44 -4.91 -32.52 -17.25
CA GLY A 44 -5.86 -32.02 -16.24
C GLY A 44 -5.31 -30.98 -15.26
N SER A 45 -4.10 -30.47 -15.49
CA SER A 45 -3.46 -29.46 -14.64
C SER A 45 -3.72 -28.05 -15.18
N ALA A 46 -4.51 -27.31 -14.39
CA ALA A 46 -4.72 -25.87 -14.32
C ALA A 46 -4.78 -25.08 -15.65
N LEU A 47 -5.99 -24.65 -16.02
CA LEU A 47 -6.18 -23.50 -16.92
C LEU A 47 -5.34 -22.32 -16.44
N ILE A 48 -4.55 -21.73 -17.34
CA ILE A 48 -3.78 -20.50 -17.09
C ILE A 48 -4.71 -19.34 -16.69
N VAL A 49 -5.95 -19.34 -17.22
CA VAL A 49 -6.99 -18.36 -16.91
C VAL A 49 -8.34 -19.09 -16.75
N PRO A 50 -8.66 -19.62 -15.56
CA PRO A 50 -9.95 -20.28 -15.34
C PRO A 50 -11.09 -19.25 -15.47
N PRO A 51 -12.20 -19.59 -16.13
CA PRO A 51 -13.37 -18.72 -16.14
C PRO A 51 -13.92 -18.56 -14.70
N PRO A 52 -14.43 -17.37 -14.33
CA PRO A 52 -14.78 -17.04 -12.95
C PRO A 52 -15.73 -18.03 -12.26
N HIS A 53 -16.61 -18.71 -12.99
CA HIS A 53 -17.55 -19.67 -12.41
C HIS A 53 -16.86 -20.94 -11.87
N LYS A 54 -15.78 -21.41 -12.52
CA LYS A 54 -15.02 -22.60 -12.08
C LYS A 54 -14.31 -22.39 -10.73
N LEU A 55 -14.11 -21.14 -10.30
CA LEU A 55 -13.59 -20.83 -8.97
C LEU A 55 -14.55 -21.26 -7.86
N PHE A 56 -15.87 -21.13 -8.10
CA PHE A 56 -16.89 -21.48 -7.11
C PHE A 56 -17.10 -22.99 -6.98
N GLU A 57 -16.87 -23.74 -8.07
CA GLU A 57 -16.95 -25.20 -8.08
C GLU A 57 -15.85 -25.83 -7.22
N GLY A 58 -14.69 -25.18 -7.08
CA GLY A 58 -13.57 -25.62 -6.24
C GLY A 58 -13.63 -25.21 -4.76
N LEU A 59 -14.68 -24.47 -4.35
CA LEU A 59 -14.86 -24.02 -2.96
C LEU A 59 -15.35 -25.16 -2.05
N ASN A 60 -14.43 -26.02 -1.65
CA ASN A 60 -14.66 -27.00 -0.59
C ASN A 60 -14.09 -26.52 0.76
N THR A 61 -14.45 -27.21 1.85
CA THR A 61 -13.98 -26.87 3.21
C THR A 61 -12.46 -26.77 3.32
N ARG A 62 -11.71 -27.62 2.60
CA ARG A 62 -10.23 -27.60 2.59
C ARG A 62 -9.67 -26.38 1.86
N THR A 63 -10.28 -25.96 0.76
CA THR A 63 -9.90 -24.76 0.01
C THR A 63 -10.16 -23.53 0.85
N VAL A 64 -11.32 -23.44 1.52
CA VAL A 64 -11.66 -22.35 2.42
C VAL A 64 -10.69 -22.27 3.60
N GLU A 65 -10.38 -23.40 4.23
CA GLU A 65 -9.40 -23.47 5.32
C GLU A 65 -8.01 -23.00 4.85
N ARG A 66 -7.52 -23.47 3.70
CA ARG A 66 -6.25 -23.02 3.12
C ARG A 66 -6.21 -21.51 2.85
N ILE A 67 -7.29 -20.95 2.31
CA ILE A 67 -7.41 -19.51 2.06
C ILE A 67 -7.41 -18.75 3.39
N ALA A 68 -8.15 -19.23 4.40
CA ALA A 68 -8.19 -18.61 5.72
C ALA A 68 -6.81 -18.62 6.39
N THR A 69 -6.10 -19.75 6.37
CA THR A 69 -4.74 -19.85 6.91
C THR A 69 -3.77 -18.93 6.15
N ALA A 70 -3.80 -18.94 4.82
CA ALA A 70 -2.93 -18.08 3.99
C ALA A 70 -3.21 -16.59 4.22
N THR A 71 -4.48 -16.23 4.40
CA THR A 71 -4.91 -14.87 4.73
C THR A 71 -4.40 -14.50 6.12
N GLY A 72 -4.56 -15.37 7.12
CA GLY A 72 -4.06 -15.15 8.47
C GLY A 72 -2.55 -14.92 8.51
N ILE A 73 -1.78 -15.71 7.77
CA ILE A 73 -0.32 -15.53 7.66
C ILE A 73 0.02 -14.20 6.98
N SER A 74 -0.69 -13.83 5.91
CA SER A 74 -0.50 -12.56 5.21
C SER A 74 -0.82 -11.36 6.11
N VAL A 75 -1.93 -11.41 6.84
CA VAL A 75 -2.33 -10.38 7.80
C VAL A 75 -1.30 -10.24 8.92
N ALA A 76 -0.85 -11.35 9.50
CA ALA A 76 0.18 -11.33 10.54
C ALA A 76 1.49 -10.73 10.02
N THR A 77 1.93 -11.14 8.82
CA THR A 77 3.14 -10.62 8.17
C THR A 77 3.01 -9.12 7.91
N ALA A 78 1.86 -8.67 7.40
CA ALA A 78 1.58 -7.28 7.10
C ALA A 78 1.57 -6.43 8.38
N PHE A 79 0.86 -6.87 9.42
CA PHE A 79 0.80 -6.14 10.70
C PHE A 79 2.16 -6.05 11.38
N THR A 80 2.91 -7.16 11.49
CA THR A 80 4.23 -7.15 12.11
C THR A 80 5.20 -6.26 11.32
N GLY A 81 5.23 -6.41 9.99
CA GLY A 81 6.07 -5.57 9.14
C GLY A 81 5.69 -4.09 9.21
N LEU A 82 4.40 -3.79 9.23
CA LEU A 82 3.89 -2.43 9.35
C LEU A 82 4.32 -1.81 10.68
N ILE A 83 4.12 -2.47 11.82
CA ILE A 83 4.53 -1.92 13.13
C ILE A 83 6.02 -1.57 13.14
N ILE A 84 6.87 -2.46 12.63
CA ILE A 84 8.32 -2.23 12.55
C ILE A 84 8.62 -1.04 11.62
N ALA A 85 7.99 -0.99 10.45
CA ALA A 85 8.17 0.09 9.48
C ALA A 85 7.69 1.44 10.03
N VAL A 86 6.60 1.46 10.81
CA VAL A 86 6.07 2.66 11.47
C VAL A 86 7.07 3.20 12.48
N VAL A 87 7.61 2.35 13.34
CA VAL A 87 8.60 2.77 14.34
C VAL A 87 9.87 3.31 13.66
N LEU A 88 10.44 2.55 12.73
CA LEU A 88 11.70 2.93 12.07
C LEU A 88 11.51 4.13 11.13
N GLY A 89 10.46 4.12 10.33
CA GLY A 89 10.15 5.18 9.36
C GLY A 89 9.79 6.49 10.05
N SER A 90 9.00 6.46 11.12
CA SER A 90 8.67 7.66 11.88
C SER A 90 9.90 8.23 12.59
N ALA A 91 10.74 7.38 13.18
CA ALA A 91 12.00 7.82 13.78
C ALA A 91 12.91 8.51 12.74
N LEU A 92 13.04 7.92 11.55
CA LEU A 92 13.82 8.52 10.47
C LEU A 92 13.20 9.82 9.97
N GLY A 93 11.89 9.86 9.73
CA GLY A 93 11.17 11.05 9.26
C GLY A 93 11.32 12.23 10.23
N LEU A 94 11.19 11.98 11.54
CA LEU A 94 11.44 12.98 12.58
C LEU A 94 12.91 13.42 12.63
N PHE A 95 13.84 12.47 12.45
CA PHE A 95 15.27 12.78 12.40
C PHE A 95 15.61 13.68 11.21
N MET A 96 15.05 13.42 10.03
CA MET A 96 15.19 14.26 8.84
C MET A 96 14.54 15.64 9.05
N ALA A 97 13.40 15.70 9.74
CA ALA A 97 12.74 16.97 10.04
C ALA A 97 13.59 17.89 10.94
N SER A 98 14.49 17.32 11.75
CA SER A 98 15.31 18.06 12.71
C SER A 98 16.26 19.08 12.07
N ALA A 99 16.78 18.80 10.88
CA ALA A 99 17.71 19.69 10.19
C ALA A 99 17.63 19.52 8.67
N ARG A 100 17.61 20.64 7.94
CA ARG A 100 17.61 20.63 6.45
C ARG A 100 18.85 19.97 5.84
N ALA A 101 19.96 19.88 6.57
CA ALA A 101 21.17 19.19 6.14
C ALA A 101 21.00 17.67 6.21
N VAL A 102 20.38 17.16 7.29
CA VAL A 102 20.08 15.73 7.48
C VAL A 102 19.09 15.25 6.42
N GLU A 103 18.02 16.03 6.19
CA GLU A 103 17.07 15.76 5.11
C GLU A 103 17.78 15.64 3.76
N ARG A 104 18.59 16.64 3.38
CA ARG A 104 19.32 16.64 2.10
C ARG A 104 20.30 15.47 1.95
N ALA A 105 20.92 15.03 3.06
CA ALA A 105 21.85 13.90 3.04
C ALA A 105 21.13 12.55 2.91
N ILE A 106 19.98 12.37 3.55
CA ILE A 106 19.26 11.08 3.62
C ILE A 106 18.29 10.90 2.45
N TRP A 107 17.72 11.99 1.92
CA TRP A 107 16.71 11.96 0.86
C TRP A 107 17.13 11.14 -0.39
N PRO A 108 18.36 11.28 -0.92
CA PRO A 108 18.78 10.49 -2.08
C PRO A 108 18.79 8.98 -1.82
N TRP A 109 19.13 8.57 -0.60
CA TRP A 109 19.16 7.16 -0.20
C TRP A 109 17.75 6.58 -0.09
N LEU A 110 16.80 7.36 0.45
CA LEU A 110 15.40 6.95 0.51
C LEU A 110 14.82 6.71 -0.88
N ILE A 111 15.08 7.63 -1.82
CA ILE A 111 14.66 7.46 -3.22
C ILE A 111 15.33 6.22 -3.84
N ALA A 112 16.63 6.02 -3.61
CA ALA A 112 17.36 4.86 -4.15
C ALA A 112 16.74 3.52 -3.69
N VAL A 113 16.32 3.42 -2.43
CA VAL A 113 15.60 2.25 -1.91
C VAL A 113 14.24 2.09 -2.60
N GLN A 114 13.48 3.17 -2.78
CA GLN A 114 12.15 3.12 -3.39
C GLN A 114 12.17 2.69 -4.85
N VAL A 115 13.14 3.17 -5.63
CA VAL A 115 13.25 2.81 -7.05
C VAL A 115 13.75 1.39 -7.26
N THR A 116 14.33 0.77 -6.22
CA THR A 116 14.80 -0.63 -6.29
C THR A 116 13.60 -1.58 -6.26
N PRO A 117 13.36 -2.36 -7.34
CA PRO A 117 12.23 -3.26 -7.38
C PRO A 117 12.35 -4.35 -6.32
N VAL A 118 11.32 -4.48 -5.48
CA VAL A 118 11.27 -5.46 -4.38
C VAL A 118 11.38 -6.91 -4.88
N ILE A 119 10.90 -7.17 -6.11
CA ILE A 119 11.02 -8.48 -6.74
C ILE A 119 12.48 -8.93 -6.93
N VAL A 120 13.41 -7.97 -7.10
CA VAL A 120 14.85 -8.22 -7.20
C VAL A 120 15.47 -8.50 -5.83
N LEU A 121 14.97 -7.85 -4.78
CA LEU A 121 15.46 -8.04 -3.41
C LEU A 121 15.00 -9.37 -2.80
N THR A 122 13.81 -9.83 -3.17
CA THR A 122 13.18 -11.05 -2.63
C THR A 122 14.12 -12.28 -2.63
N PRO A 123 14.78 -12.68 -3.75
CA PRO A 123 15.68 -13.83 -3.75
C PRO A 123 16.91 -13.66 -2.84
N ILE A 124 17.44 -12.43 -2.72
CA ILE A 124 18.57 -12.13 -1.82
C ILE A 124 18.14 -12.30 -0.36
N ILE A 125 16.97 -11.77 -0.01
CA ILE A 125 16.42 -11.87 1.34
C ILE A 125 16.14 -13.33 1.71
N VAL A 126 15.53 -14.09 0.81
CA VAL A 126 15.28 -15.53 1.01
C VAL A 126 16.59 -16.32 1.13
N ARG A 127 17.66 -15.91 0.43
CA ARG A 127 18.98 -16.54 0.60
C ARG A 127 19.59 -16.29 1.98
N ILE A 128 19.36 -15.13 2.58
CA ILE A 128 19.90 -14.77 3.90
C ILE A 128 19.06 -15.35 5.04
N PHE A 129 17.73 -15.21 4.95
CA PHE A 129 16.78 -15.55 6.02
C PHE A 129 16.05 -16.89 5.83
N GLY A 130 16.26 -17.55 4.69
CA GLY A 130 15.45 -18.69 4.25
C GLY A 130 14.02 -18.28 3.84
N PRO A 131 13.19 -19.22 3.36
CA PRO A 131 11.77 -19.01 3.06
C PRO A 131 10.93 -18.93 4.34
N SER A 132 11.25 -17.98 5.22
CA SER A 132 10.71 -17.85 6.57
C SER A 132 9.71 -16.70 6.71
N PHE A 133 9.01 -16.65 7.85
CA PHE A 133 8.17 -15.49 8.23
C PHE A 133 9.01 -14.20 8.29
N ALA A 134 10.23 -14.28 8.83
CA ALA A 134 11.14 -13.14 8.95
C ALA A 134 11.50 -12.55 7.58
N ALA A 135 11.74 -13.38 6.56
CA ALA A 135 12.01 -12.90 5.20
C ALA A 135 10.85 -12.06 4.64
N ARG A 136 9.60 -12.52 4.84
CA ARG A 136 8.41 -11.82 4.35
C ARG A 136 8.19 -10.51 5.12
N VAL A 137 8.37 -10.53 6.44
CA VAL A 137 8.31 -9.33 7.28
C VAL A 137 9.36 -8.30 6.84
N PHE A 138 10.59 -8.72 6.58
CA PHE A 138 11.66 -7.83 6.14
C PHE A 138 11.32 -7.16 4.80
N VAL A 139 10.80 -7.92 3.83
CA VAL A 139 10.31 -7.37 2.56
C VAL A 139 9.24 -6.31 2.82
N THR A 140 8.22 -6.62 3.62
CA THR A 140 7.15 -5.68 3.98
C THR A 140 7.70 -4.40 4.61
N VAL A 141 8.68 -4.53 5.51
CA VAL A 141 9.33 -3.36 6.14
C VAL A 141 10.00 -2.48 5.09
N VAL A 142 10.80 -3.05 4.19
CA VAL A 142 11.49 -2.27 3.15
C VAL A 142 10.50 -1.51 2.26
N VAL A 143 9.38 -2.15 1.87
CA VAL A 143 8.35 -1.51 1.03
C VAL A 143 7.64 -0.37 1.77
N ALA A 144 7.26 -0.61 3.03
CA ALA A 144 6.49 0.35 3.82
C ALA A 144 7.36 1.47 4.43
N PHE A 145 8.66 1.26 4.57
CA PHE A 145 9.57 2.19 5.24
C PHE A 145 9.63 3.57 4.58
N PHE A 146 9.80 3.60 3.25
CA PHE A 146 9.88 4.84 2.49
C PHE A 146 8.62 5.72 2.63
N PRO A 147 7.40 5.25 2.27
CA PRO A 147 6.21 6.08 2.34
C PRO A 147 5.93 6.58 3.75
N ILE A 148 6.19 5.76 4.77
CA ILE A 148 6.06 6.17 6.18
C ILE A 148 7.04 7.29 6.51
N ALA A 149 8.32 7.14 6.20
CA ALA A 149 9.33 8.15 6.49
C ALA A 149 9.04 9.47 5.76
N SER A 150 8.63 9.40 4.49
CA SER A 150 8.26 10.59 3.72
C SER A 150 7.00 11.27 4.25
N ASN A 151 5.97 10.50 4.62
CA ASN A 151 4.71 11.06 5.15
C ASN A 151 4.93 11.76 6.49
N VAL A 152 5.77 11.20 7.36
CA VAL A 152 6.12 11.85 8.62
C VAL A 152 6.91 13.13 8.37
N LEU A 153 7.92 13.10 7.49
CA LEU A 153 8.67 14.30 7.14
C LEU A 153 7.76 15.40 6.55
N PHE A 154 6.93 15.07 5.58
CA PHE A 154 6.02 16.03 4.94
C PHE A 154 4.97 16.54 5.91
N GLY A 155 4.45 15.68 6.79
CA GLY A 155 3.56 16.06 7.89
C GLY A 155 4.18 17.12 8.79
N VAL A 156 5.43 16.91 9.24
CA VAL A 156 6.15 17.91 10.07
C VAL A 156 6.47 19.19 9.28
N ARG A 157 6.81 19.07 7.99
CA ARG A 157 7.11 20.22 7.12
C ARG A 157 5.87 21.06 6.80
N SER A 158 4.67 20.46 6.81
CA SER A 158 3.39 21.14 6.57
C SER A 158 3.00 22.12 7.67
N ILE A 159 3.64 22.03 8.85
CA ILE A 159 3.37 22.91 9.99
C ILE A 159 3.69 24.37 9.60
N PRO A 160 2.75 25.32 9.78
CA PRO A 160 3.02 26.73 9.50
C PRO A 160 4.17 27.28 10.36
N GLN A 161 4.95 28.20 9.79
CA GLN A 161 6.07 28.81 10.52
C GLN A 161 5.61 29.52 11.80
N SER A 162 4.46 30.19 11.76
CA SER A 162 3.85 30.85 12.92
C SER A 162 3.64 29.92 14.11
N TRP A 163 3.28 28.65 13.88
CA TRP A 163 3.10 27.67 14.96
C TRP A 163 4.43 27.28 15.60
N ARG A 164 5.50 27.16 14.80
CA ARG A 164 6.86 26.92 15.31
C ARG A 164 7.34 28.10 16.13
N ASP A 165 7.11 29.32 15.65
CA ASP A 165 7.54 30.55 16.33
C ASP A 165 6.83 30.71 17.68
N LEU A 166 5.55 30.34 17.79
CA LEU A 166 4.80 30.32 19.06
C LEU A 166 5.41 29.36 20.11
N PHE A 167 5.87 28.18 19.70
CA PHE A 167 6.53 27.23 20.61
C PHE A 167 7.90 27.74 21.08
N VAL A 168 8.64 28.41 20.19
CA VAL A 168 9.91 29.07 20.54
C VAL A 168 9.67 30.21 21.54
N LEU A 169 8.65 31.04 21.31
CA LEU A 169 8.28 32.14 22.23
C LEU A 169 7.87 31.64 23.61
N ARG A 170 7.23 30.47 23.69
CA ARG A 170 6.91 29.81 24.98
C ARG A 170 8.10 29.12 25.64
N GLY A 171 9.29 29.13 25.03
CA GLY A 171 10.47 28.44 25.57
C GLY A 171 10.33 26.93 25.59
N ALA A 172 9.52 26.35 24.70
CA ALA A 172 9.31 24.91 24.67
C ALA A 172 10.60 24.16 24.31
N SER A 173 10.91 23.10 25.06
CA SER A 173 12.07 22.26 24.75
C SER A 173 11.87 21.47 23.45
N ARG A 174 12.96 20.97 22.85
CA ARG A 174 12.88 20.12 21.64
C ARG A 174 11.98 18.90 21.85
N ALA A 175 12.03 18.27 23.02
CA ALA A 175 11.20 17.11 23.33
C ALA A 175 9.70 17.47 23.38
N VAL A 176 9.35 18.61 23.98
CA VAL A 176 7.98 19.13 24.00
C VAL A 176 7.52 19.47 22.59
N THR A 177 8.37 20.11 21.78
CA THR A 177 8.05 20.45 20.39
C THR A 177 7.81 19.20 19.54
N ILE A 178 8.64 18.16 19.69
CA ILE A 178 8.44 16.90 18.97
C ILE A 178 7.11 16.26 19.37
N ARG A 179 6.83 16.16 20.67
CA ARG A 179 5.65 15.47 21.19
C ARG A 179 4.34 16.20 20.92
N GLU A 180 4.32 17.52 21.11
CA GLU A 180 3.09 18.32 21.11
C GLU A 180 2.83 19.01 19.76
N LEU A 181 3.85 19.14 18.90
CA LEU A 181 3.70 19.82 17.61
C LEU A 181 3.96 18.87 16.43
N TRP A 182 5.05 18.10 16.45
CA TRP A 182 5.44 17.30 15.28
C TRP A 182 4.66 15.99 15.15
N ILE A 183 4.48 15.25 16.25
CA ILE A 183 3.70 14.01 16.24
C ILE A 183 2.23 14.28 15.85
N PRO A 184 1.52 15.25 16.44
CA PRO A 184 0.12 15.49 16.09
C PRO A 184 -0.06 15.97 14.64
N ALA A 185 0.86 16.81 14.14
CA ALA A 185 0.80 17.31 12.78
C ALA A 185 1.14 16.26 11.71
N SER A 186 1.92 15.24 12.06
CA SER A 186 2.27 14.16 11.13
C SER A 186 1.22 13.05 11.07
N LEU A 187 0.36 12.89 12.08
CA LEU A 187 -0.69 11.86 12.10
C LEU A 187 -1.63 11.93 10.87
N PRO A 188 -2.20 13.07 10.46
CA PRO A 188 -3.06 13.12 9.28
C PRO A 188 -2.35 12.70 7.99
N SER A 189 -1.09 13.12 7.82
CA SER A 189 -0.28 12.74 6.64
C SER A 189 0.13 11.27 6.67
N PHE A 190 0.34 10.72 7.87
CA PHE A 190 0.63 9.31 8.08
C PHE A 190 -0.57 8.41 7.72
N PHE A 191 -1.81 8.83 8.02
CA PHE A 191 -3.02 8.08 7.64
C PHE A 191 -3.50 8.34 6.20
N ALA A 192 -2.99 9.39 5.55
CA ALA A 192 -3.36 9.73 4.18
C ALA A 192 -2.64 8.88 3.12
N GLY A 193 -1.55 8.21 3.47
CA GLY A 193 -0.83 7.26 2.61
C GLY A 193 -0.99 5.83 3.09
#